data_AF-A0A0Q4NH16-F1
#
_entry.id   AF-A0A0Q4NH16-F1
#
_cell.length_a   1.000
_cell.length_b   1.000
_cell.length_c   1.000
_cell.angle_alpha   90.00
_cell.angle_beta   90.00
_cell.angle_gamma   90.00
#
_symmetry.space_group_name_H-M   'P 1'
#
loop_
_entity.id
_entity.type
_entity.pdbx_description
1 polymer ?
#
loop_
_entity_poly.entity_id
_entity_poly.type
_entity_poly.pdbx_seq_one_letter_code
_entity_poly.pdbx_strand_id
1 'polypeptide(L)'
;MSQTSIGVCIFDDTKSARDGWASVNGEASYRVTGFHELASDKLWVTNLDFPDFKSLNLLRLKHLAQSQYFRTKLSLLQNEFGIDEPKEFARFVSQLFSRVARLGDIHLGIDPMKFNYRYTQAVSSKLDVPSLHSLPRGLNPNEVQLIIDHCTQENQAMTGVKKPERSSAVAFCYPRFTYARWLLSQPYPMDLTWKKDNLHKEWKVGVREGKTTKQTDDFIKMMENYILKSNKSIFLRISILSQEPTHRAFATFAAGSQSPRVWATYPEVLELMRYSELMVYESASVGAGVLQDVPCIDNPLYSNCMSAGLFLENYYCALMAPIDKRNTALGAYMRAYDRMACGRAAEAFHNAGFVVGSYSSGRIIVLIREGERERAEKLALKIGMIPPFPGEAS
;
A
#
# COMPACT_ATOMS: atom_id res chain seq x y z
N MET A 1 -5.03 25.62 -18.97
CA MET A 1 -4.64 24.39 -18.26
C MET A 1 -3.39 23.85 -18.94
N SER A 2 -2.29 23.67 -18.21
CA SER A 2 -1.05 23.13 -18.78
C SER A 2 -1.24 21.64 -19.01
N GLN A 3 -1.07 21.16 -20.24
CA GLN A 3 -1.17 19.73 -20.54
C GLN A 3 0.14 19.06 -20.12
N THR A 4 0.28 18.77 -18.83
CA THR A 4 1.52 18.20 -18.30
C THR A 4 1.80 16.84 -18.95
N SER A 5 2.82 16.82 -19.80
CA SER A 5 3.27 15.63 -20.52
C SER A 5 4.42 14.98 -19.77
N ILE A 6 4.29 13.70 -19.45
CA ILE A 6 5.30 12.92 -18.74
C ILE A 6 6.09 12.09 -19.75
N GLY A 7 7.40 12.17 -19.68
CA GLY A 7 8.33 11.30 -20.37
C GLY A 7 8.67 10.06 -19.54
N VAL A 8 8.92 8.95 -20.22
CA VAL A 8 9.49 7.73 -19.62
C VAL A 8 10.71 7.32 -20.45
N CYS A 9 11.80 6.97 -19.77
CA CYS A 9 13.00 6.44 -20.39
C CYS A 9 13.37 5.09 -19.76
N ILE A 10 13.43 4.06 -20.58
CA ILE A 10 13.88 2.71 -20.18
C ILE A 10 15.31 2.54 -20.69
N PHE A 11 16.29 2.65 -19.79
CA PHE A 11 17.69 2.42 -20.11
C PHE A 11 17.97 0.93 -20.23
N ASP A 12 18.82 0.56 -21.19
CA ASP A 12 19.25 -0.80 -21.43
C ASP A 12 20.17 -1.29 -20.29
N ASP A 13 21.06 -0.42 -19.82
CA ASP A 13 21.91 -0.63 -18.65
C ASP A 13 21.63 0.39 -17.54
N THR A 14 21.04 -0.07 -16.44
CA THR A 14 20.70 0.78 -15.30
C THR A 14 21.92 1.31 -14.54
N LYS A 15 23.10 0.68 -14.70
CA LYS A 15 24.31 1.12 -14.00
C LYS A 15 24.99 2.31 -14.66
N SER A 16 24.79 2.50 -15.96
CA SER A 16 25.41 3.59 -16.73
C SER A 16 24.41 4.63 -17.24
N ALA A 17 23.12 4.30 -17.28
CA ALA A 17 22.06 5.15 -17.86
C ALA A 17 22.42 5.63 -19.28
N ARG A 18 23.05 4.74 -20.04
CA ARG A 18 23.39 4.88 -21.45
C ARG A 18 22.50 3.97 -22.26
N ASP A 19 22.14 4.46 -23.45
CA ASP A 19 21.29 3.78 -24.42
C ASP A 19 19.90 3.41 -23.83
N GLY A 20 18.84 3.94 -24.42
CA GLY A 20 17.51 3.80 -23.82
C GLY A 20 16.38 4.08 -24.80
N TRP A 21 15.20 3.58 -24.49
CA TRP A 21 13.97 3.90 -25.22
C TRP A 21 13.21 4.98 -24.46
N ALA A 22 12.96 6.10 -25.11
CA ALA A 22 12.25 7.23 -24.54
C ALA A 22 10.92 7.44 -25.26
N SER A 23 9.87 7.80 -24.52
CA SER A 23 8.58 8.22 -25.07
C SER A 23 7.95 9.28 -24.17
N VAL A 24 7.19 10.20 -24.77
CA VAL A 24 6.43 11.24 -24.06
C VAL A 24 4.94 11.02 -24.34
N ASN A 25 4.13 10.94 -23.28
CA ASN A 25 2.66 10.90 -23.39
C ASN A 25 2.09 9.91 -24.43
N GLY A 26 2.73 8.74 -24.62
CA GLY A 26 2.28 7.72 -25.57
C GLY A 26 2.68 7.94 -27.03
N GLU A 27 3.50 8.94 -27.32
CA GLU A 27 4.14 9.13 -28.62
C GLU A 27 5.07 7.94 -28.97
N ALA A 28 5.39 7.80 -30.24
CA ALA A 28 6.30 6.75 -30.71
C ALA A 28 7.63 6.81 -29.97
N SER A 29 8.05 5.68 -29.40
CA SER A 29 9.31 5.60 -28.69
C SER A 29 10.48 5.78 -29.64
N TYR A 30 11.48 6.53 -29.21
CA TYR A 30 12.72 6.79 -29.94
C TYR A 30 13.93 6.37 -29.11
N ARG A 31 15.05 6.09 -29.77
CA ARG A 31 16.31 5.80 -29.08
C ARG A 31 16.95 7.07 -28.56
N VAL A 32 17.51 6.97 -27.36
CA VAL A 32 18.39 7.98 -26.77
C VAL A 32 19.73 7.33 -26.44
N THR A 33 20.82 8.10 -26.56
CA THR A 33 22.17 7.61 -26.17
C THR A 33 22.45 7.74 -24.67
N GLY A 34 21.66 8.56 -23.98
CA GLY A 34 21.71 8.68 -22.52
C GLY A 34 20.81 9.78 -21.97
N PHE A 35 20.84 9.95 -20.64
CA PHE A 35 19.95 10.90 -19.94
C PHE A 35 20.12 12.38 -20.35
N HIS A 36 21.23 12.75 -20.99
CA HIS A 36 21.52 14.13 -21.40
C HIS A 36 20.69 14.59 -22.61
N GLU A 37 20.12 13.66 -23.37
CA GLU A 37 19.20 13.94 -24.49
C GLU A 37 17.75 14.16 -24.03
N LEU A 38 17.45 13.93 -22.75
CA LEU A 38 16.12 14.08 -22.19
C LEU A 38 15.84 15.56 -21.90
N ALA A 39 14.84 16.12 -22.58
CA ALA A 39 14.53 17.55 -22.49
C ALA A 39 14.11 17.96 -21.07
N SER A 40 14.61 19.11 -20.61
CA SER A 40 14.44 19.60 -19.23
C SER A 40 13.08 20.27 -18.97
N ASP A 41 12.28 20.49 -20.01
CA ASP A 41 10.94 21.07 -19.94
C ASP A 41 9.85 20.03 -19.56
N LYS A 42 10.23 18.76 -19.41
CA LYS A 42 9.34 17.63 -19.09
C LYS A 42 9.89 16.83 -17.92
N LEU A 43 8.99 16.20 -17.16
CA LEU A 43 9.40 15.22 -16.15
C LEU A 43 9.63 13.88 -16.83
N TRP A 44 10.79 13.28 -16.58
CA TRP A 44 11.20 11.98 -17.11
C TRP A 44 11.31 10.95 -15.99
N VAL A 45 10.49 9.90 -16.05
CA VAL A 45 10.60 8.75 -15.14
C VAL A 45 11.48 7.67 -15.77
N THR A 46 12.47 7.21 -15.02
CA THR A 46 13.49 6.26 -15.50
C THR A 46 13.35 4.90 -14.84
N ASN A 47 13.87 3.83 -15.44
CA ASN A 47 13.94 2.49 -14.82
C ASN A 47 15.05 2.33 -13.76
N LEU A 48 15.73 3.42 -13.39
CA LEU A 48 16.80 3.43 -12.41
C LEU A 48 16.22 3.36 -10.98
N ASP A 49 16.74 2.46 -10.16
CA ASP A 49 16.42 2.44 -8.73
C ASP A 49 17.18 3.52 -7.96
N PHE A 50 16.73 3.84 -6.75
CA PHE A 50 17.34 4.88 -5.91
C PHE A 50 18.87 4.77 -5.76
N PRO A 51 19.48 3.59 -5.51
CA PRO A 51 20.93 3.47 -5.39
C PRO A 51 21.66 3.88 -6.68
N ASP A 52 21.20 3.37 -7.82
CA ASP A 52 21.79 3.66 -9.13
C ASP A 52 21.60 5.13 -9.50
N PHE A 53 20.37 5.65 -9.34
CA PHE A 53 20.03 7.05 -9.58
C PHE A 53 20.87 8.02 -8.74
N LYS A 54 21.13 7.66 -7.49
CA LYS A 54 22.01 8.43 -6.60
C LYS A 54 23.48 8.31 -7.02
N SER A 55 23.96 7.12 -7.36
CA SER A 55 25.35 6.88 -7.77
C SER A 55 25.73 7.64 -9.05
N LEU A 56 24.78 7.79 -9.97
CA LEU A 56 24.91 8.55 -11.22
C LEU A 56 24.74 10.07 -11.02
N ASN A 57 24.57 10.54 -9.78
CA ASN A 57 24.38 11.95 -9.43
C ASN A 57 23.20 12.61 -10.18
N LEU A 58 22.10 11.86 -10.39
CA LEU A 58 20.92 12.34 -11.10
C LEU A 58 19.93 13.08 -10.18
N LEU A 59 20.09 12.98 -8.85
CA LEU A 59 19.26 13.71 -7.88
C LEU A 59 19.27 15.24 -8.05
N ARG A 60 20.33 15.79 -8.67
CA ARG A 60 20.43 17.23 -8.98
C ARG A 60 19.58 17.65 -10.17
N LEU A 61 19.17 16.71 -11.01
CA LEU A 61 18.40 16.96 -12.23
C LEU A 61 16.91 16.86 -11.91
N LYS A 62 16.27 18.01 -11.63
CA LYS A 62 14.86 18.09 -11.17
C LYS A 62 13.84 17.50 -12.15
N HIS A 63 14.20 17.45 -13.43
CA HIS A 63 13.37 16.91 -14.50
C HIS A 63 13.51 15.38 -14.66
N LEU A 64 14.37 14.72 -13.87
CA LEU A 64 14.52 13.27 -13.85
C LEU A 64 14.00 12.69 -12.54
N ALA A 65 13.35 11.54 -12.64
CA ALA A 65 12.84 10.78 -11.52
C ALA A 65 13.17 9.28 -11.65
N GLN A 66 13.32 8.63 -10.50
CA GLN A 66 13.61 7.20 -10.39
C GLN A 66 12.38 6.30 -10.64
N SER A 67 12.62 4.99 -10.71
CA SER A 67 11.68 3.92 -11.08
C SER A 67 10.39 3.85 -10.26
N GLN A 68 10.36 4.45 -9.06
CA GLN A 68 9.24 4.44 -8.13
C GLN A 68 8.55 5.80 -7.97
N TYR A 69 8.76 6.74 -8.90
CA TYR A 69 8.17 8.08 -8.80
C TYR A 69 6.64 8.04 -8.61
N PHE A 70 5.92 7.27 -9.43
CA PHE A 70 4.47 7.02 -9.31
C PHE A 70 4.13 5.83 -8.40
N ARG A 71 4.87 5.66 -7.30
CA ARG A 71 4.69 4.63 -6.25
C ARG A 71 5.02 3.19 -6.66
N THR A 72 4.40 2.65 -7.71
CA THR A 72 4.71 1.30 -8.20
C THR A 72 5.95 1.34 -9.10
N LYS A 73 6.92 0.46 -8.82
CA LYS A 73 8.17 0.37 -9.57
C LYS A 73 7.90 0.02 -11.03
N LEU A 74 8.63 0.64 -11.98
CA LEU A 74 8.50 0.32 -13.41
C LEU A 74 8.60 -1.18 -13.72
N SER A 75 9.56 -1.91 -13.13
CA SER A 75 9.67 -3.36 -13.35
C SER A 75 8.45 -4.16 -12.86
N LEU A 76 7.73 -3.66 -11.85
CA LEU A 76 6.49 -4.29 -11.39
C LEU A 76 5.34 -3.98 -12.36
N LEU A 77 5.27 -2.76 -12.91
CA LEU A 77 4.30 -2.42 -13.95
C LEU A 77 4.56 -3.23 -15.22
N GLN A 78 5.82 -3.41 -15.60
CA GLN A 78 6.21 -4.21 -16.76
C GLN A 78 5.68 -5.64 -16.64
N ASN A 79 5.97 -6.29 -15.50
CA ASN A 79 5.48 -7.63 -15.21
C ASN A 79 3.95 -7.67 -15.08
N GLU A 80 3.34 -6.66 -14.47
CA GLU A 80 1.89 -6.60 -14.30
C GLU A 80 1.18 -6.52 -15.66
N PHE A 81 1.70 -5.73 -16.60
CA PHE A 81 1.11 -5.51 -17.92
C PHE A 81 1.57 -6.49 -19.01
N GLY A 82 2.58 -7.33 -18.73
CA GLY A 82 3.09 -8.30 -19.71
C GLY A 82 3.76 -7.67 -20.93
N ILE A 83 4.34 -6.47 -20.78
CA ILE A 83 4.99 -5.75 -21.89
C ILE A 83 6.50 -5.89 -21.77
N ASP A 84 7.06 -6.93 -22.37
CA ASP A 84 8.49 -7.23 -22.24
C ASP A 84 9.36 -6.32 -23.11
N GLU A 85 8.87 -5.89 -24.28
CA GLU A 85 9.62 -5.04 -25.21
C GLU A 85 9.80 -3.61 -24.65
N PRO A 86 11.04 -3.16 -24.37
CA PRO A 86 11.28 -1.85 -23.73
C PRO A 86 10.72 -0.67 -24.52
N LYS A 87 10.74 -0.77 -25.85
CA LYS A 87 10.18 0.26 -26.75
C LYS A 87 8.69 0.45 -26.52
N GLU A 88 7.91 -0.61 -26.52
CA GLU A 88 6.46 -0.56 -26.32
C GLU A 88 6.12 -0.22 -24.87
N PHE A 89 6.91 -0.73 -23.92
CA PHE A 89 6.74 -0.41 -22.50
C PHE A 89 6.94 1.09 -22.21
N ALA A 90 7.98 1.72 -22.77
CA ALA A 90 8.23 3.15 -22.62
C ALA A 90 7.03 3.99 -23.11
N ARG A 91 6.47 3.61 -24.28
CA ARG A 91 5.30 4.26 -24.87
C ARG A 91 4.05 4.10 -24.01
N PHE A 92 3.77 2.87 -23.62
CA PHE A 92 2.59 2.57 -22.82
C PHE A 92 2.62 3.32 -21.47
N VAL A 93 3.75 3.26 -20.76
CA VAL A 93 3.85 3.84 -19.42
C VAL A 93 3.93 5.37 -19.46
N SER A 94 4.54 5.99 -20.48
CA SER A 94 4.53 7.45 -20.62
C SER A 94 3.11 8.00 -20.78
N GLN A 95 2.26 7.29 -21.52
CA GLN A 95 0.84 7.61 -21.63
C GLN A 95 0.09 7.40 -20.30
N LEU A 96 0.33 6.26 -19.64
CA LEU A 96 -0.27 5.94 -18.35
C LEU A 96 0.04 7.03 -17.32
N PHE A 97 1.31 7.42 -17.18
CA PHE A 97 1.76 8.44 -16.23
C PHE A 97 1.28 9.84 -16.58
N SER A 98 1.23 10.20 -17.87
CA SER A 98 0.65 11.49 -18.29
C SER A 98 -0.82 11.60 -17.89
N ARG A 99 -1.60 10.51 -18.02
CA ARG A 99 -2.99 10.45 -17.56
C ARG A 99 -3.10 10.51 -16.03
N VAL A 100 -2.21 9.86 -15.29
CA VAL A 100 -2.14 9.95 -13.81
C VAL A 100 -1.85 11.39 -13.38
N ALA A 101 -0.86 12.04 -13.99
CA ALA A 101 -0.51 13.43 -13.71
C ALA A 101 -1.69 14.38 -13.98
N ARG A 102 -2.40 14.17 -15.10
CA ARG A 102 -3.61 14.92 -15.44
C ARG A 102 -4.72 14.75 -14.38
N LEU A 103 -4.93 13.55 -13.86
CA LEU A 103 -5.90 13.32 -12.78
C LEU A 103 -5.51 14.09 -11.52
N GLY A 104 -4.23 14.09 -11.14
CA GLY A 104 -3.80 14.89 -9.99
C GLY A 104 -3.82 16.40 -10.20
N ASP A 105 -3.63 16.89 -11.43
CA ASP A 105 -3.87 18.31 -11.74
C ASP A 105 -5.35 18.66 -11.59
N ILE A 106 -6.25 17.89 -12.22
CA ILE A 106 -7.70 18.13 -12.19
C ILE A 106 -8.25 18.08 -10.76
N HIS A 107 -7.84 17.09 -9.95
CA HIS A 107 -8.44 16.86 -8.64
C HIS A 107 -7.70 17.55 -7.49
N LEU A 108 -6.40 17.84 -7.63
CA LEU A 108 -5.56 18.32 -6.52
C LEU A 108 -4.67 19.52 -6.90
N GLY A 109 -4.70 19.98 -8.16
CA GLY A 109 -3.84 21.05 -8.65
C GLY A 109 -2.35 20.72 -8.51
N ILE A 110 -1.97 19.46 -8.76
CA ILE A 110 -0.59 18.99 -8.68
C ILE A 110 0.15 19.25 -9.98
N ASP A 111 1.27 19.95 -9.87
CA ASP A 111 2.30 20.02 -10.91
C ASP A 111 3.45 19.06 -10.56
N PRO A 112 3.62 17.93 -11.28
CA PRO A 112 4.64 16.94 -10.98
C PRO A 112 6.08 17.48 -11.16
N MET A 113 6.30 18.53 -11.96
CA MET A 113 7.62 19.15 -12.13
C MET A 113 8.13 19.87 -10.87
N LYS A 114 7.24 20.18 -9.92
CA LYS A 114 7.60 20.84 -8.65
C LYS A 114 8.11 19.86 -7.59
N PHE A 115 8.05 18.55 -7.84
CA PHE A 115 8.41 17.53 -6.87
C PHE A 115 9.42 16.54 -7.45
N ASN A 116 10.63 16.51 -6.88
CA ASN A 116 11.75 15.77 -7.46
C ASN A 116 11.89 14.33 -6.96
N TYR A 117 11.19 13.92 -5.88
CA TYR A 117 11.40 12.61 -5.27
C TYR A 117 10.31 11.59 -5.57
N ARG A 118 9.07 11.82 -5.11
CA ARG A 118 7.93 10.91 -5.37
C ARG A 118 6.65 11.70 -5.60
N TYR A 119 5.83 11.21 -6.53
CA TYR A 119 4.49 11.74 -6.77
C TYR A 119 3.59 11.65 -5.54
N THR A 120 3.73 10.61 -4.72
CA THR A 120 3.02 10.47 -3.44
C THR A 120 3.27 11.64 -2.49
N GLN A 121 4.46 12.26 -2.51
CA GLN A 121 4.72 13.47 -1.70
C GLN A 121 4.02 14.71 -2.27
N ALA A 122 3.94 14.81 -3.60
CA ALA A 122 3.16 15.85 -4.26
C ALA A 122 1.70 15.75 -3.85
N VAL A 123 1.14 14.53 -3.85
CA VAL A 123 -0.22 14.28 -3.37
C VAL A 123 -0.36 14.63 -1.89
N SER A 124 0.56 14.17 -1.04
CA SER A 124 0.54 14.47 0.40
C SER A 124 0.51 15.96 0.71
N SER A 125 1.19 16.80 -0.09
CA SER A 125 1.20 18.25 0.08
C SER A 125 -0.13 18.95 -0.19
N LYS A 126 -1.08 18.23 -0.82
CA LYS A 126 -2.41 18.71 -1.19
C LYS A 126 -3.53 18.11 -0.34
N LEU A 127 -3.20 17.20 0.58
CA LEU A 127 -4.18 16.58 1.46
C LEU A 127 -4.56 17.54 2.57
N ASP A 128 -5.81 18.02 2.54
CA ASP A 128 -6.40 18.84 3.61
C ASP A 128 -7.22 17.95 4.55
N VAL A 129 -6.52 17.11 5.33
CA VAL A 129 -7.15 16.26 6.35
C VAL A 129 -6.65 16.70 7.72
N PRO A 130 -7.49 17.36 8.55
CA PRO A 130 -7.05 17.93 9.82
C PRO A 130 -6.33 16.95 10.76
N SER A 131 -6.75 15.68 10.77
CA SER A 131 -6.15 14.61 11.59
C SER A 131 -4.73 14.19 11.17
N LEU A 132 -4.24 14.63 10.00
CA LEU A 132 -2.87 14.40 9.55
C LEU A 132 -1.89 15.46 10.06
N HIS A 133 -2.34 16.70 10.16
CA HIS A 133 -1.45 17.86 10.38
C HIS A 133 -1.53 18.44 11.80
N SER A 134 -2.60 18.13 12.52
CA SER A 134 -2.84 18.72 13.84
C SER A 134 -2.36 17.83 14.98
N LEU A 135 -1.85 18.45 16.05
CA LEU A 135 -1.44 17.72 17.24
C LEU A 135 -2.64 17.12 17.99
N PRO A 136 -2.48 15.92 18.58
CA PRO A 136 -3.53 15.30 19.37
C PRO A 136 -3.81 16.11 20.65
N ARG A 137 -5.05 16.02 21.13
CA ARG A 137 -5.58 16.64 22.37
C ARG A 137 -6.09 15.54 23.31
N GLY A 138 -6.33 15.90 24.58
CA GLY A 138 -6.90 15.01 25.58
C GLY A 138 -5.84 14.18 26.31
N LEU A 139 -5.25 13.18 25.64
CA LEU A 139 -4.13 12.41 26.19
C LEU A 139 -2.77 13.11 25.96
N ASN A 140 -1.74 12.64 26.66
CA ASN A 140 -0.37 13.10 26.44
C ASN A 140 0.05 12.83 24.98
N PRO A 141 0.55 13.83 24.23
CA PRO A 141 0.91 13.63 22.82
C PRO A 141 1.97 12.56 22.57
N ASN A 142 2.92 12.36 23.49
CA ASN A 142 3.94 11.31 23.36
C ASN A 142 3.34 9.91 23.58
N GLU A 143 2.38 9.79 24.50
CA GLU A 143 1.63 8.54 24.70
C GLU A 143 0.81 8.20 23.45
N VAL A 144 0.13 9.20 22.87
CA VAL A 144 -0.62 9.03 21.62
C VAL A 144 0.30 8.63 20.47
N GLN A 145 1.44 9.29 20.31
CA GLN A 145 2.39 8.95 19.26
C GLN A 145 2.92 7.52 19.42
N LEU A 146 3.22 7.09 20.66
CA LEU A 146 3.64 5.71 20.95
C LEU A 146 2.56 4.70 20.52
N ILE A 147 1.29 4.97 20.84
CA ILE A 147 0.15 4.12 20.43
C ILE A 147 0.10 4.03 18.89
N ILE A 148 0.18 5.16 18.19
CA ILE A 148 0.14 5.22 16.73
C ILE A 148 1.31 4.47 16.11
N ASP A 149 2.53 4.68 16.61
CA ASP A 149 3.74 4.03 16.11
C ASP A 149 3.66 2.51 16.32
N HIS A 150 3.20 2.06 17.49
CA HIS A 150 2.99 0.64 17.75
C HIS A 150 1.86 0.03 16.90
N CYS A 151 0.87 0.81 16.49
CA CYS A 151 -0.19 0.36 15.59
C CYS A 151 0.21 0.39 14.11
N THR A 152 1.30 1.09 13.77
CA THR A 152 1.73 1.25 12.39
C THR A 152 2.67 0.12 11.99
N GLN A 153 2.26 -0.64 10.98
CA GLN A 153 3.12 -1.62 10.32
C GLN A 153 2.92 -1.50 8.81
N GLU A 154 4.01 -1.25 8.08
CA GLU A 154 3.93 -0.87 6.68
C GLU A 154 3.66 -2.05 5.73
N ASN A 155 4.24 -3.20 6.05
CA ASN A 155 4.10 -4.42 5.28
C ASN A 155 4.03 -5.63 6.20
N GLN A 156 3.49 -6.71 5.66
CA GLN A 156 3.68 -8.03 6.25
C GLN A 156 4.72 -8.79 5.42
N ALA A 157 5.78 -9.24 6.07
CA ALA A 157 6.79 -10.11 5.48
C ALA A 157 6.57 -11.57 5.90
N MET A 158 6.97 -12.50 5.05
CA MET A 158 7.05 -13.91 5.41
C MET A 158 8.03 -14.14 6.56
N THR A 159 7.74 -15.10 7.42
CA THR A 159 8.59 -15.46 8.56
C THR A 159 8.83 -16.96 8.62
N GLY A 160 10.08 -17.36 8.82
CA GLY A 160 10.43 -18.77 9.06
C GLY A 160 10.23 -19.71 7.86
N VAL A 161 10.05 -19.18 6.64
CA VAL A 161 9.89 -19.98 5.42
C VAL A 161 11.04 -19.74 4.46
N LYS A 162 11.67 -20.83 3.99
CA LYS A 162 12.70 -20.78 2.95
C LYS A 162 12.04 -20.59 1.58
N LYS A 163 12.61 -19.72 0.75
CA LYS A 163 12.21 -19.59 -0.66
C LYS A 163 12.29 -20.99 -1.33
N PRO A 164 11.20 -21.48 -1.95
CA PRO A 164 11.23 -22.75 -2.67
C PRO A 164 12.26 -22.73 -3.80
N GLU A 165 12.89 -23.87 -4.07
CA GLU A 165 13.77 -24.02 -5.23
C GLU A 165 13.00 -23.79 -6.53
N ARG A 166 13.69 -23.22 -7.54
CA ARG A 166 13.12 -22.91 -8.86
C ARG A 166 11.79 -22.13 -8.78
N SER A 167 11.73 -21.17 -7.86
CA SER A 167 10.56 -20.28 -7.71
C SER A 167 10.86 -18.84 -8.09
N SER A 168 9.86 -18.19 -8.67
CA SER A 168 9.83 -16.77 -8.98
C SER A 168 8.83 -16.04 -8.08
N ALA A 169 9.18 -14.82 -7.67
CA ALA A 169 8.27 -13.94 -6.96
C ALA A 169 7.31 -13.30 -7.95
N VAL A 170 6.01 -13.54 -7.78
CA VAL A 170 4.95 -13.03 -8.65
C VAL A 170 4.01 -12.17 -7.83
N ALA A 171 3.73 -10.97 -8.36
CA ALA A 171 2.84 -10.01 -7.73
C ALA A 171 1.41 -10.19 -8.24
N PHE A 172 0.46 -10.35 -7.32
CA PHE A 172 -0.97 -10.29 -7.60
C PHE A 172 -1.53 -9.06 -6.93
N CYS A 173 -2.36 -8.28 -7.62
CA CYS A 173 -2.94 -7.05 -7.09
C CYS A 173 -4.47 -7.12 -7.10
N TYR A 174 -5.12 -6.49 -6.12
CA TYR A 174 -6.53 -6.19 -6.29
C TYR A 174 -6.72 -5.20 -7.45
N PRO A 175 -7.89 -5.20 -8.13
CA PRO A 175 -8.23 -4.15 -9.08
C PRO A 175 -8.07 -2.77 -8.44
N ARG A 176 -7.00 -2.03 -8.82
CA ARG A 176 -6.51 -0.85 -8.06
C ARG A 176 -7.60 0.16 -7.76
N PHE A 177 -8.46 0.45 -8.74
CA PHE A 177 -9.54 1.43 -8.58
C PHE A 177 -10.57 0.98 -7.55
N THR A 178 -11.15 -0.22 -7.73
CA THR A 178 -12.15 -0.78 -6.82
C THR A 178 -11.59 -0.98 -5.41
N TYR A 179 -10.36 -1.46 -5.31
CA TYR A 179 -9.67 -1.61 -4.05
C TYR A 179 -9.48 -0.27 -3.33
N ALA A 180 -8.98 0.74 -4.04
CA ALA A 180 -8.80 2.06 -3.46
C ALA A 180 -10.13 2.69 -3.02
N ARG A 181 -11.20 2.52 -3.80
CA ARG A 181 -12.55 2.96 -3.44
C ARG A 181 -13.04 2.29 -2.15
N TRP A 182 -12.88 0.98 -2.04
CA TRP A 182 -13.21 0.24 -0.82
C TRP A 182 -12.39 0.71 0.38
N LEU A 183 -11.08 0.91 0.19
CA LEU A 183 -10.20 1.36 1.26
C LEU A 183 -10.60 2.77 1.72
N LEU A 184 -10.71 3.72 0.80
CA LEU A 184 -11.05 5.12 1.10
C LEU A 184 -12.46 5.30 1.71
N SER A 185 -13.36 4.31 1.56
CA SER A 185 -14.69 4.33 2.17
C SER A 185 -14.73 3.80 3.61
N GLN A 186 -13.62 3.30 4.16
CA GLN A 186 -13.60 2.80 5.53
C GLN A 186 -13.71 3.93 6.56
N PRO A 187 -14.18 3.65 7.80
CA PRO A 187 -14.13 4.63 8.88
C PRO A 187 -12.70 4.77 9.43
N TYR A 188 -12.28 6.01 9.63
CA TYR A 188 -10.93 6.42 10.04
C TYR A 188 -10.95 7.30 11.28
N PRO A 189 -9.85 7.39 12.05
CA PRO A 189 -9.69 8.40 13.10
C PRO A 189 -9.59 9.79 12.48
N MET A 190 -10.66 10.58 12.60
CA MET A 190 -10.80 11.91 11.97
C MET A 190 -10.76 13.06 12.99
N ASP A 191 -11.00 12.77 14.28
CA ASP A 191 -10.89 13.75 15.36
C ASP A 191 -9.44 13.80 15.91
N LEU A 192 -9.19 14.78 16.77
CA LEU A 192 -7.93 15.02 17.49
C LEU A 192 -8.06 14.73 18.98
N THR A 193 -9.27 14.54 19.51
CA THR A 193 -9.50 14.38 20.96
C THR A 193 -9.38 12.92 21.37
N TRP A 194 -8.23 12.56 21.94
CA TRP A 194 -7.93 11.22 22.44
C TRP A 194 -8.43 11.03 23.87
N LYS A 195 -8.93 9.83 24.15
CA LYS A 195 -9.40 9.42 25.48
C LYS A 195 -8.93 8.00 25.78
N LYS A 196 -8.62 7.70 27.04
CA LYS A 196 -8.56 6.31 27.51
C LYS A 196 -9.98 5.82 27.72
N ASP A 197 -10.27 4.62 27.23
CA ASP A 197 -11.55 3.97 27.48
C ASP A 197 -11.44 2.97 28.64
N ASN A 198 -12.56 2.77 29.35
CA ASN A 198 -12.63 1.84 30.45
C ASN A 198 -13.16 0.49 29.94
N LEU A 199 -12.28 -0.52 29.83
CA LEU A 199 -12.68 -1.88 29.44
C LEU A 199 -13.28 -2.70 30.59
N HIS A 200 -13.32 -2.14 31.80
CA HIS A 200 -13.80 -2.75 33.06
C HIS A 200 -13.04 -4.01 33.53
N LYS A 201 -12.28 -4.68 32.66
CA LYS A 201 -11.43 -5.85 32.92
C LYS A 201 -10.51 -6.12 31.73
N GLU A 202 -9.53 -7.02 31.93
CA GLU A 202 -8.77 -7.63 30.85
C GLU A 202 -9.61 -8.68 30.11
N TRP A 203 -9.39 -8.83 28.81
CA TRP A 203 -10.13 -9.77 27.96
C TRP A 203 -9.19 -10.78 27.32
N LYS A 204 -9.54 -12.06 27.41
CA LYS A 204 -8.87 -13.15 26.70
C LYS A 204 -9.71 -13.60 25.52
N VAL A 205 -9.27 -13.27 24.32
CA VAL A 205 -10.08 -13.34 23.08
C VAL A 205 -9.34 -14.04 21.95
N GLY A 206 -10.06 -14.42 20.90
CA GLY A 206 -9.53 -15.07 19.71
C GLY A 206 -9.60 -16.59 19.79
N VAL A 207 -8.66 -17.26 19.11
CA VAL A 207 -8.68 -18.72 18.88
C VAL A 207 -7.46 -19.39 19.48
N ARG A 208 -7.67 -20.55 20.10
CA ARG A 208 -6.63 -21.45 20.57
C ARG A 208 -6.96 -22.89 20.19
N GLU A 209 -6.02 -23.56 19.54
CA GLU A 209 -6.16 -24.95 19.10
C GLU A 209 -7.45 -25.15 18.26
N GLY A 210 -7.70 -24.19 17.37
CA GLY A 210 -8.88 -24.15 16.51
C GLY A 210 -10.22 -23.87 17.22
N LYS A 211 -10.22 -23.56 18.52
CA LYS A 211 -11.43 -23.23 19.29
C LYS A 211 -11.45 -21.77 19.70
N THR A 212 -12.58 -21.11 19.47
CA THR A 212 -12.84 -19.75 19.96
C THR A 212 -12.87 -19.72 21.48
N THR A 213 -12.17 -18.74 22.07
CA THR A 213 -12.15 -18.52 23.51
C THR A 213 -13.49 -17.96 24.01
N LYS A 214 -13.88 -18.34 25.23
CA LYS A 214 -15.23 -18.04 25.78
C LYS A 214 -15.61 -16.56 25.79
N GLN A 215 -14.64 -15.65 25.91
CA GLN A 215 -14.92 -14.21 26.03
C GLN A 215 -14.95 -13.49 24.68
N THR A 216 -14.67 -14.17 23.57
CA THR A 216 -14.55 -13.56 22.24
C THR A 216 -15.84 -12.88 21.79
N ASP A 217 -16.96 -13.60 21.83
CA ASP A 217 -18.24 -13.07 21.35
C ASP A 217 -18.73 -11.90 22.22
N ASP A 218 -18.54 -12.01 23.54
CA ASP A 218 -18.89 -10.94 24.48
C ASP A 218 -18.03 -9.68 24.27
N PHE A 219 -16.74 -9.87 24.00
CA PHE A 219 -15.82 -8.77 23.67
C PHE A 219 -16.23 -8.08 22.37
N ILE A 220 -16.51 -8.86 21.31
CA ILE A 220 -16.95 -8.30 20.02
C ILE A 220 -18.24 -7.50 20.21
N LYS A 221 -19.26 -8.08 20.86
CA LYS A 221 -20.53 -7.38 21.13
C LYS A 221 -20.34 -6.10 21.94
N MET A 222 -19.48 -6.11 22.95
CA MET A 222 -19.15 -4.90 23.72
C MET A 222 -18.52 -3.83 22.82
N MET A 223 -17.53 -4.21 22.02
CA MET A 223 -16.80 -3.30 21.14
C MET A 223 -17.69 -2.74 20.03
N GLU A 224 -18.51 -3.57 19.38
CA GLU A 224 -19.48 -3.12 18.37
C GLU A 224 -20.47 -2.13 18.95
N ASN A 225 -21.02 -2.41 20.15
CA ASN A 225 -21.89 -1.46 20.84
C ASN A 225 -21.17 -0.15 21.16
N TYR A 226 -19.90 -0.21 21.54
CA TYR A 226 -19.10 0.98 21.85
C TYR A 226 -18.82 1.82 20.60
N ILE A 227 -18.46 1.18 19.49
CA ILE A 227 -18.16 1.81 18.19
C ILE A 227 -19.42 2.41 17.59
N LEU A 228 -20.51 1.63 17.50
CA LEU A 228 -21.77 2.07 16.88
C LEU A 228 -22.40 3.25 17.62
N LYS A 229 -22.36 3.25 18.96
CA LYS A 229 -22.96 4.32 19.77
C LYS A 229 -22.10 5.58 19.84
N SER A 230 -20.79 5.45 19.72
CA SER A 230 -19.86 6.54 20.01
C SER A 230 -19.12 7.09 18.79
N ASN A 231 -19.27 6.45 17.62
CA ASN A 231 -18.54 6.77 16.39
C ASN A 231 -17.03 6.95 16.66
N LYS A 232 -16.37 5.88 17.12
CA LYS A 232 -14.98 5.90 17.60
C LYS A 232 -14.08 4.93 16.86
N SER A 233 -12.84 5.38 16.63
CA SER A 233 -11.70 4.55 16.26
C SER A 233 -10.98 4.16 17.54
N ILE A 234 -10.80 2.85 17.77
CA ILE A 234 -10.24 2.28 18.99
C ILE A 234 -8.88 1.63 18.73
N PHE A 235 -7.97 1.86 19.66
CA PHE A 235 -6.63 1.30 19.72
C PHE A 235 -6.55 0.46 20.98
N LEU A 236 -6.02 -0.75 20.87
CA LEU A 236 -6.05 -1.75 21.93
C LEU A 236 -4.64 -2.18 22.27
N ARG A 237 -4.31 -2.16 23.56
CA ARG A 237 -3.07 -2.72 24.06
C ARG A 237 -3.24 -4.23 24.18
N ILE A 238 -2.41 -4.99 23.47
CA ILE A 238 -2.54 -6.44 23.36
C ILE A 238 -1.25 -7.19 23.70
N SER A 239 -1.41 -8.47 24.03
CA SER A 239 -0.33 -9.46 24.01
C SER A 239 -0.80 -10.70 23.26
N ILE A 240 0.05 -11.24 22.39
CA ILE A 240 -0.20 -12.52 21.72
C ILE A 240 0.17 -13.64 22.69
N LEU A 241 -0.81 -14.42 23.15
CA LEU A 241 -0.56 -15.58 24.02
C LEU A 241 -0.16 -16.81 23.22
N SER A 242 -0.84 -17.02 22.08
CA SER A 242 -0.53 -18.09 21.15
C SER A 242 -1.02 -17.76 19.75
N GLN A 243 -0.42 -18.40 18.75
CA GLN A 243 -0.78 -18.26 17.35
C GLN A 243 -0.87 -19.64 16.69
N GLU A 244 -1.93 -19.85 15.91
CA GLU A 244 -2.17 -21.06 15.14
C GLU A 244 -0.99 -21.31 14.17
N PRO A 245 -0.42 -22.53 14.15
CA PRO A 245 0.75 -22.85 13.32
C PRO A 245 0.57 -22.52 11.83
N THR A 246 -0.66 -22.67 11.32
CA THR A 246 -1.02 -22.42 9.91
C THR A 246 -0.82 -20.98 9.47
N HIS A 247 -0.80 -20.02 10.41
CA HIS A 247 -0.70 -18.58 10.08
C HIS A 247 0.69 -18.01 10.37
N ARG A 248 1.57 -18.74 11.07
CA ARG A 248 2.92 -18.26 11.43
C ARG A 248 3.84 -18.02 10.24
N ALA A 249 3.58 -18.67 9.11
CA ALA A 249 4.38 -18.52 7.90
C ALA A 249 4.25 -17.12 7.26
N PHE A 250 3.08 -16.50 7.37
CA PHE A 250 2.74 -15.31 6.60
C PHE A 250 2.06 -14.19 7.40
N ALA A 251 1.46 -14.46 8.57
CA ALA A 251 0.65 -13.51 9.34
C ALA A 251 1.13 -13.37 10.80
N THR A 252 2.43 -13.51 11.04
CA THR A 252 3.02 -13.30 12.38
C THR A 252 2.90 -11.84 12.81
N PHE A 253 2.38 -11.61 14.02
CA PHE A 253 2.26 -10.26 14.56
C PHE A 253 3.64 -9.59 14.67
N ALA A 254 3.71 -8.31 14.30
CA ALA A 254 4.94 -7.52 14.22
C ALA A 254 6.01 -8.01 13.22
N ALA A 255 5.74 -9.02 12.39
CA ALA A 255 6.69 -9.42 11.35
C ALA A 255 6.82 -8.34 10.27
N GLY A 256 8.04 -7.79 10.13
CA GLY A 256 8.33 -6.62 9.30
C GLY A 256 8.25 -5.28 10.04
N SER A 257 7.90 -5.28 11.34
CA SER A 257 7.99 -4.10 12.19
C SER A 257 9.44 -3.78 12.56
N GLN A 258 9.77 -2.50 12.73
CA GLN A 258 11.06 -2.02 13.21
C GLN A 258 11.12 -1.88 14.74
N SER A 259 9.98 -1.98 15.43
CA SER A 259 9.85 -1.82 16.88
C SER A 259 8.95 -2.90 17.51
N PRO A 260 9.14 -3.21 18.81
CA PRO A 260 8.21 -4.06 19.55
C PRO A 260 6.81 -3.43 19.57
N ARG A 261 5.81 -4.17 19.10
CA ARG A 261 4.43 -3.68 19.04
C ARG A 261 3.65 -4.27 20.22
N VAL A 262 2.99 -3.40 21.00
CA VAL A 262 2.04 -3.82 22.06
C VAL A 262 0.68 -3.15 21.91
N TRP A 263 0.49 -2.33 20.87
CA TRP A 263 -0.80 -1.74 20.50
C TRP A 263 -1.17 -2.20 19.09
N ALA A 264 -2.46 -2.45 18.89
CA ALA A 264 -3.05 -2.74 17.59
C ALA A 264 -4.35 -1.94 17.42
N THR A 265 -4.68 -1.61 16.17
CA THR A 265 -5.98 -1.01 15.86
C THR A 265 -7.08 -2.07 16.01
N TYR A 266 -8.31 -1.67 16.28
CA TYR A 266 -9.42 -2.61 16.37
C TYR A 266 -9.60 -3.51 15.12
N PRO A 267 -9.51 -3.01 13.87
CA PRO A 267 -9.53 -3.87 12.69
C PRO A 267 -8.43 -4.94 12.68
N GLU A 268 -7.21 -4.59 13.14
CA GLU A 268 -6.11 -5.55 13.25
C GLU A 268 -6.39 -6.59 14.34
N VAL A 269 -6.95 -6.19 15.49
CA VAL A 269 -7.32 -7.14 16.56
C VAL A 269 -8.38 -8.12 16.08
N LEU A 270 -9.42 -7.66 15.37
CA LEU A 270 -10.43 -8.54 14.79
C LEU A 270 -9.82 -9.59 13.86
N GLU A 271 -8.84 -9.19 13.04
CA GLU A 271 -8.17 -10.10 12.14
C GLU A 271 -7.27 -11.09 12.91
N LEU A 272 -6.49 -10.62 13.88
CA LEU A 272 -5.62 -11.46 14.73
C LEU A 272 -6.43 -12.52 15.50
N MET A 273 -7.63 -12.16 15.99
CA MET A 273 -8.52 -13.06 16.72
C MET A 273 -8.94 -14.29 15.90
N ARG A 274 -8.84 -14.27 14.57
CA ARG A 274 -9.15 -15.42 13.70
C ARG A 274 -8.14 -16.57 13.84
N TYR A 275 -6.91 -16.28 14.25
CA TYR A 275 -5.80 -17.25 14.24
C TYR A 275 -4.85 -17.11 15.44
N SER A 276 -5.20 -16.31 16.44
CA SER A 276 -4.38 -16.10 17.64
C SER A 276 -5.23 -15.96 18.89
N GLU A 277 -4.70 -16.40 20.02
CA GLU A 277 -5.22 -16.10 21.35
C GLU A 277 -4.54 -14.83 21.86
N LEU A 278 -5.33 -13.85 22.24
CA LEU A 278 -4.89 -12.51 22.62
C LEU A 278 -5.33 -12.18 24.04
N MET A 279 -4.48 -11.46 24.78
CA MET A 279 -4.92 -10.66 25.92
C MET A 279 -5.10 -9.21 25.49
N VAL A 280 -6.23 -8.60 25.84
CA VAL A 280 -6.50 -7.16 25.68
C VAL A 280 -6.53 -6.51 27.06
N TYR A 281 -5.69 -5.51 27.27
CA TYR A 281 -5.48 -4.89 28.57
C TYR A 281 -6.16 -3.52 28.70
N GLU A 282 -5.90 -2.65 27.72
CA GLU A 282 -6.24 -1.24 27.77
C GLU A 282 -6.71 -0.78 26.39
N SER A 283 -7.46 0.32 26.36
CA SER A 283 -7.95 0.91 25.13
C SER A 283 -7.82 2.42 25.15
N ALA A 284 -7.50 2.98 23.99
CA ALA A 284 -7.60 4.40 23.71
C ALA A 284 -8.49 4.61 22.48
N SER A 285 -9.23 5.72 22.46
CA SER A 285 -10.10 6.06 21.34
C SER A 285 -9.99 7.50 20.92
N VAL A 286 -10.40 7.73 19.68
CA VAL A 286 -10.54 9.04 19.03
C VAL A 286 -11.78 8.99 18.13
N GLY A 287 -12.41 10.14 17.88
CA GLY A 287 -13.58 10.22 17.01
C GLY A 287 -13.30 9.65 15.61
N ALA A 288 -14.19 8.77 15.15
CA ALA A 288 -14.16 8.21 13.81
C ALA A 288 -14.96 9.06 12.82
N GLY A 289 -14.64 8.92 11.55
CA GLY A 289 -15.39 9.51 10.46
C GLY A 289 -14.99 8.92 9.12
N VAL A 290 -15.67 9.34 8.07
CA VAL A 290 -15.32 9.00 6.69
C VAL A 290 -14.50 10.15 6.12
N LEU A 291 -13.50 9.81 5.29
CA LEU A 291 -12.74 10.79 4.52
C LEU A 291 -13.69 11.68 3.72
N GLN A 292 -13.55 12.99 3.88
CA GLN A 292 -14.23 13.98 3.04
C GLN A 292 -13.34 14.32 1.83
N ASP A 293 -13.94 14.87 0.78
CA ASP A 293 -13.22 15.41 -0.38
C ASP A 293 -12.25 14.44 -1.07
N VAL A 294 -12.55 13.14 -0.97
CA VAL A 294 -11.86 12.11 -1.76
C VAL A 294 -12.06 12.41 -3.24
N PRO A 295 -11.01 12.40 -4.09
CA PRO A 295 -11.13 12.63 -5.52
C PRO A 295 -12.29 11.84 -6.14
N CYS A 296 -13.31 12.58 -6.54
CA CYS A 296 -14.51 12.06 -7.18
C CYS A 296 -14.16 11.69 -8.63
N ILE A 297 -13.85 10.42 -8.85
CA ILE A 297 -13.67 9.84 -10.18
C ILE A 297 -14.95 9.09 -10.52
N ASP A 298 -16.06 9.84 -10.59
CA ASP A 298 -17.40 9.29 -10.83
C ASP A 298 -17.64 9.16 -12.33
N ASN A 299 -16.99 8.17 -12.94
CA ASN A 299 -17.41 7.63 -14.23
C ASN A 299 -17.36 6.11 -14.14
N PRO A 300 -18.46 5.40 -14.39
CA PRO A 300 -18.49 3.93 -14.41
C PRO A 300 -17.43 3.31 -15.33
N LEU A 301 -17.02 4.01 -16.39
CA LEU A 301 -15.95 3.60 -17.30
C LEU A 301 -14.55 3.57 -16.64
N TYR A 302 -14.35 4.23 -15.49
CA TYR A 302 -13.08 4.25 -14.78
C TYR A 302 -12.88 3.08 -13.80
N SER A 303 -13.90 2.25 -13.57
CA SER A 303 -13.81 1.05 -12.71
C SER A 303 -12.65 0.11 -13.07
N ASN A 304 -12.28 0.05 -14.37
CA ASN A 304 -11.14 -0.70 -14.88
C ASN A 304 -10.02 0.19 -15.45
N CYS A 305 -10.04 1.50 -15.18
CA CYS A 305 -9.05 2.43 -15.72
C CYS A 305 -7.75 2.36 -14.92
N MET A 306 -6.68 1.94 -15.60
CA MET A 306 -5.34 1.80 -15.01
C MET A 306 -4.80 3.12 -14.47
N SER A 307 -5.00 4.23 -15.19
CA SER A 307 -4.56 5.56 -14.76
C SER A 307 -5.30 6.02 -13.50
N ALA A 308 -6.62 5.81 -13.42
CA ALA A 308 -7.41 6.16 -12.24
C ALA A 308 -7.00 5.31 -11.03
N GLY A 309 -6.82 4.00 -11.23
CA GLY A 309 -6.34 3.10 -10.19
C GLY A 309 -4.96 3.49 -9.65
N LEU A 310 -4.00 3.81 -10.53
CA LEU A 310 -2.65 4.21 -10.11
C LEU A 310 -2.61 5.61 -9.45
N PHE A 311 -3.47 6.52 -9.89
CA PHE A 311 -3.66 7.81 -9.22
C PHE A 311 -4.20 7.61 -7.79
N LEU A 312 -5.26 6.80 -7.63
CA LEU A 312 -5.82 6.50 -6.31
C LEU A 312 -4.84 5.71 -5.42
N GLU A 313 -4.00 4.85 -6.00
CA GLU A 313 -2.89 4.21 -5.28
C GLU A 313 -1.93 5.23 -4.68
N ASN A 314 -1.54 6.24 -5.46
CA ASN A 314 -0.74 7.35 -4.94
C ASN A 314 -1.48 8.16 -3.88
N TYR A 315 -2.80 8.34 -4.02
CA TYR A 315 -3.63 9.07 -3.07
C TYR A 315 -3.75 8.38 -1.70
N TYR A 316 -4.18 7.12 -1.65
CA TYR A 316 -4.26 6.43 -0.36
C TYR A 316 -2.87 6.16 0.24
N CYS A 317 -1.83 5.93 -0.58
CA CYS A 317 -0.48 5.80 -0.06
C CYS A 317 0.03 7.11 0.56
N ALA A 318 -0.41 8.27 0.06
CA ALA A 318 -0.09 9.56 0.66
C ALA A 318 -0.80 9.74 2.01
N LEU A 319 -2.05 9.28 2.13
CA LEU A 319 -2.79 9.24 3.41
C LEU A 319 -2.12 8.33 4.46
N MET A 320 -1.48 7.24 4.01
CA MET A 320 -0.72 6.32 4.86
C MET A 320 0.69 6.79 5.23
N ALA A 321 1.21 7.81 4.54
CA ALA A 321 2.58 8.25 4.69
C ALA A 321 2.77 9.03 6.00
N PRO A 322 3.95 8.92 6.63
CA PRO A 322 4.29 9.79 7.75
C PRO A 322 4.29 11.27 7.33
N ILE A 323 3.75 12.14 8.19
CA ILE A 323 3.85 13.61 8.04
C ILE A 323 4.92 14.09 9.01
N ASP A 324 5.87 14.91 8.54
CA ASP A 324 7.01 15.37 9.33
C ASP A 324 7.74 14.24 10.09
N LYS A 325 7.89 13.09 9.43
CA LYS A 325 8.50 11.85 9.94
C LYS A 325 7.74 11.20 11.11
N ARG A 326 6.47 11.57 11.34
CA ARG A 326 5.60 10.97 12.35
C ARG A 326 4.47 10.17 11.69
N ASN A 327 4.23 8.96 12.18
CA ASN A 327 3.08 8.19 11.74
C ASN A 327 1.80 8.87 12.22
N THR A 328 0.74 8.71 11.45
CA THR A 328 -0.58 9.28 11.75
C THR A 328 -1.56 8.17 12.15
N ALA A 329 -2.54 8.51 12.98
CA ALA A 329 -3.58 7.58 13.39
C ALA A 329 -4.37 7.04 12.18
N LEU A 330 -4.62 7.92 11.20
CA LEU A 330 -5.28 7.60 9.95
C LEU A 330 -4.45 6.58 9.16
N GLY A 331 -3.14 6.82 9.02
CA GLY A 331 -2.23 5.89 8.35
C GLY A 331 -2.16 4.53 9.04
N ALA A 332 -2.14 4.49 10.38
CA ALA A 332 -2.17 3.25 11.14
C ALA A 332 -3.45 2.42 10.86
N TYR A 333 -4.62 3.07 10.87
CA TYR A 333 -5.91 2.44 10.57
C TYR A 333 -5.99 1.96 9.11
N MET A 334 -5.58 2.80 8.17
CA MET A 334 -5.62 2.47 6.75
C MET A 334 -4.71 1.28 6.41
N ARG A 335 -3.51 1.22 7.02
CA ARG A 335 -2.62 0.06 6.90
C ARG A 335 -3.19 -1.20 7.55
N ALA A 336 -3.96 -1.07 8.64
CA ALA A 336 -4.63 -2.21 9.23
C ALA A 336 -5.71 -2.80 8.33
N TYR A 337 -6.58 -1.96 7.72
CA TYR A 337 -7.55 -2.43 6.73
C TYR A 337 -6.86 -3.06 5.51
N ASP A 338 -5.81 -2.43 5.00
CA ASP A 338 -5.03 -2.95 3.87
C ASP A 338 -4.43 -4.33 4.17
N ARG A 339 -3.80 -4.50 5.34
CA ARG A 339 -3.25 -5.79 5.77
C ARG A 339 -4.31 -6.84 6.05
N MET A 340 -5.49 -6.45 6.54
CA MET A 340 -6.62 -7.36 6.71
C MET A 340 -7.09 -7.92 5.35
N ALA A 341 -7.34 -7.05 4.36
CA ALA A 341 -7.77 -7.48 3.04
C ALA A 341 -6.69 -8.30 2.31
N CYS A 342 -5.43 -7.84 2.33
CA CYS A 342 -4.34 -8.57 1.70
C CYS A 342 -4.01 -9.88 2.44
N GLY A 343 -4.17 -9.90 3.77
CA GLY A 343 -3.95 -11.08 4.62
C GLY A 343 -4.92 -12.21 4.31
N ARG A 344 -6.19 -11.89 4.03
CA ARG A 344 -7.18 -12.90 3.58
C ARG A 344 -6.84 -13.49 2.21
N ALA A 345 -6.31 -12.68 1.29
CA ALA A 345 -5.82 -13.19 0.02
C ALA A 345 -4.57 -14.08 0.22
N ALA A 346 -3.63 -13.63 1.05
CA ALA A 346 -2.45 -14.41 1.42
C ALA A 346 -2.84 -15.76 2.04
N GLU A 347 -3.83 -15.79 2.93
CA GLU A 347 -4.37 -17.02 3.51
C GLU A 347 -4.94 -17.96 2.45
N ALA A 348 -5.67 -17.44 1.45
CA ALA A 348 -6.18 -18.26 0.35
C ALA A 348 -5.05 -18.89 -0.49
N PHE A 349 -3.99 -18.13 -0.80
CA PHE A 349 -2.81 -18.67 -1.47
C PHE A 349 -2.06 -19.70 -0.62
N HIS A 350 -1.89 -19.42 0.67
CA HIS A 350 -1.25 -20.35 1.60
C HIS A 350 -2.02 -21.67 1.70
N ASN A 351 -3.35 -21.61 1.86
CA ASN A 351 -4.21 -22.79 1.94
C ASN A 351 -4.22 -23.61 0.64
N ALA A 352 -3.93 -22.99 -0.51
CA ALA A 352 -3.73 -23.69 -1.77
C ALA A 352 -2.30 -24.29 -1.92
N GLY A 353 -1.44 -24.15 -0.91
CA GLY A 353 -0.08 -24.71 -0.88
C GLY A 353 0.99 -23.80 -1.50
N PHE A 354 0.69 -22.53 -1.75
CA PHE A 354 1.69 -21.56 -2.20
C PHE A 354 2.45 -20.93 -1.03
N VAL A 355 3.68 -20.49 -1.29
CA VAL A 355 4.44 -19.71 -0.31
C VAL A 355 4.18 -18.23 -0.53
N VAL A 356 3.59 -17.59 0.47
CA VAL A 356 3.41 -16.13 0.50
C VAL A 356 4.73 -15.50 0.91
N GLY A 357 5.24 -14.56 0.11
CA GLY A 357 6.48 -13.82 0.38
C GLY A 357 6.24 -12.55 1.20
N SER A 358 5.25 -11.74 0.80
CA SER A 358 4.86 -10.53 1.51
C SER A 358 3.52 -10.00 1.03
N TYR A 359 2.92 -9.08 1.77
CA TYR A 359 1.73 -8.36 1.32
C TYR A 359 1.58 -6.98 1.94
N SER A 360 1.09 -6.03 1.13
CA SER A 360 0.61 -4.69 1.50
C SER A 360 0.20 -3.89 0.26
N SER A 361 -0.42 -2.73 0.47
CA SER A 361 -0.81 -1.77 -0.56
C SER A 361 -1.62 -2.40 -1.69
N GLY A 362 -2.61 -3.24 -1.34
CA GLY A 362 -3.47 -3.93 -2.29
C GLY A 362 -2.78 -5.02 -3.12
N ARG A 363 -1.60 -5.49 -2.69
CA ARG A 363 -0.78 -6.47 -3.41
C ARG A 363 -0.30 -7.57 -2.48
N ILE A 364 -0.20 -8.77 -3.04
CA ILE A 364 0.50 -9.90 -2.44
C ILE A 364 1.64 -10.34 -3.37
N ILE A 365 2.73 -10.79 -2.78
CA ILE A 365 3.84 -11.43 -3.47
C ILE A 365 3.81 -12.90 -3.12
N VAL A 366 3.71 -13.76 -4.13
CA VAL A 366 3.67 -15.22 -3.97
C VAL A 366 4.87 -15.82 -4.69
N LEU A 367 5.53 -16.79 -4.05
CA LEU A 367 6.61 -17.55 -4.64
C LEU A 367 6.02 -18.75 -5.38
N ILE A 368 6.12 -18.73 -6.70
CA ILE A 368 5.50 -19.71 -7.60
C ILE A 368 6.61 -20.59 -8.18
N ARG A 369 6.48 -21.90 -8.07
CA ARG A 369 7.40 -22.83 -8.74
C ARG A 369 7.08 -22.95 -10.23
N GLU A 370 8.06 -23.40 -10.99
CA GLU A 370 7.86 -23.81 -12.39
C GLU A 370 6.64 -24.76 -12.52
N GLY A 371 5.74 -24.47 -13.47
CA GLY A 371 4.50 -25.23 -13.69
C GLY A 371 3.31 -24.87 -12.78
N GLU A 372 3.49 -24.09 -11.71
CA GLU A 372 2.38 -23.73 -10.80
C GLU A 372 1.66 -22.42 -11.20
N ARG A 373 2.14 -21.72 -12.23
CA ARG A 373 1.67 -20.37 -12.61
C ARG A 373 0.18 -20.31 -12.94
N GLU A 374 -0.30 -21.18 -13.83
CA GLU A 374 -1.72 -21.21 -14.22
C GLU A 374 -2.64 -21.46 -13.01
N ARG A 375 -2.20 -22.34 -12.08
CA ARG A 375 -2.94 -22.63 -10.84
C ARG A 375 -3.03 -21.39 -9.95
N ALA A 376 -1.94 -20.64 -9.83
CA ALA A 376 -1.90 -19.41 -9.04
C ALA A 376 -2.77 -18.31 -9.66
N GLU A 377 -2.74 -18.15 -10.97
CA GLU A 377 -3.54 -17.17 -11.70
C GLU A 377 -5.04 -17.46 -11.60
N LYS A 378 -5.45 -18.74 -11.75
CA LYS A 378 -6.84 -19.16 -11.53
C LYS A 378 -7.31 -18.90 -10.10
N LEU A 379 -6.45 -19.15 -9.11
CA LEU A 379 -6.76 -18.85 -7.71
C LEU A 379 -6.91 -17.34 -7.50
N ALA A 380 -6.00 -16.53 -8.05
CA ALA A 380 -6.04 -15.07 -7.95
C ALA A 380 -7.39 -14.52 -8.42
N LEU A 381 -7.82 -14.92 -9.63
CA LEU A 381 -9.09 -14.50 -10.21
C LEU A 381 -10.28 -14.94 -9.33
N LYS A 382 -10.25 -16.16 -8.80
CA LYS A 382 -11.29 -16.69 -7.91
C LYS A 382 -11.46 -15.86 -6.64
N ILE A 383 -10.37 -15.29 -6.11
CA ILE A 383 -10.38 -14.48 -4.88
C ILE A 383 -10.44 -12.96 -5.17
N GLY A 384 -10.71 -12.57 -6.42
CA GLY A 384 -10.88 -11.17 -6.81
C GLY A 384 -9.57 -10.38 -7.00
N MET A 385 -8.45 -11.07 -7.19
CA MET A 385 -7.16 -10.47 -7.54
C MET A 385 -6.86 -10.62 -9.03
N ILE A 386 -6.05 -9.71 -9.55
CA ILE A 386 -5.58 -9.67 -10.93
C ILE A 386 -4.18 -10.30 -10.98
N PRO A 387 -3.98 -11.37 -11.77
CA PRO A 387 -2.66 -11.88 -12.09
C PRO A 387 -1.91 -10.94 -13.05
N PRO A 388 -0.57 -11.01 -13.11
CA PRO A 388 0.17 -10.34 -14.17
C PRO A 388 -0.33 -10.84 -15.53
N PHE A 389 -0.50 -9.92 -16.49
CA PHE A 389 -0.84 -10.31 -17.85
C PHE A 389 0.28 -11.20 -18.42
N PRO A 390 -0.07 -12.21 -19.24
CA PRO A 390 0.95 -12.99 -19.94
C PRO A 390 1.80 -12.06 -20.79
N GLY A 391 3.12 -12.26 -20.76
CA GLY A 391 4.02 -11.56 -21.66
C GLY A 391 3.64 -11.85 -23.11
N GLU A 392 3.83 -10.88 -24.01
CA GLU A 392 3.79 -11.18 -25.43
C GLU A 392 4.80 -12.30 -25.72
N ALA A 393 4.32 -13.44 -26.21
CA ALA A 393 5.20 -14.51 -26.67
C ALA A 393 6.06 -13.92 -27.80
N SER A 394 7.37 -13.81 -27.54
CA SER A 394 8.36 -13.36 -28.52
C SER A 394 8.57 -14.38 -29.61
#